data_AF-A0A6P1YAK9-F1
#
_entry.id   AF-A0A6P1YAK9-F1
#
_cell.length_a   1.000
_cell.length_b   1.000
_cell.length_c   1.000
_cell.angle_alpha   90.00
_cell.angle_beta   90.00
_cell.angle_gamma   90.00
#
_symmetry.space_group_name_H-M   'P 1'
#
loop_
_entity.id
_entity.type
_entity.pdbx_description
1 polymer ?
#
loop_
_entity_poly.entity_id
_entity_poly.type
_entity_poly.pdbx_seq_one_letter_code
_entity_poly.pdbx_strand_id
1 'polypeptide(L)'
;MSENQILSLAIRVFGQQKQRIVAIEELSELQKALCKFERNQTNENINSIAEEIADVEIMLEQMKLLYDIEELVRNNKQHKLERLDEILEE
;
A
#
# COMPACT_ATOMS: atom_id res chain seq x y z
N MET A 1 -17.92 -6.62 -11.40
CA MET A 1 -17.12 -7.32 -10.37
C MET A 1 -16.92 -6.36 -9.22
N SER A 2 -16.96 -6.83 -7.98
CA SER A 2 -16.52 -6.01 -6.83
C SER A 2 -15.00 -5.87 -6.84
N GLU A 3 -14.48 -4.89 -6.09
CA GLU A 3 -13.04 -4.68 -5.92
C GLU A 3 -12.33 -5.96 -5.46
N ASN A 4 -12.82 -6.60 -4.40
CA ASN A 4 -12.26 -7.86 -3.89
C ASN A 4 -12.27 -8.98 -4.96
N GLN A 5 -13.30 -9.04 -5.83
CA GLN A 5 -13.31 -9.99 -6.96
C GLN A 5 -12.19 -9.70 -7.97
N ILE A 6 -11.88 -8.43 -8.24
CA ILE A 6 -10.79 -8.03 -9.15
C ILE A 6 -9.44 -8.40 -8.54
N LEU A 7 -9.21 -8.07 -7.28
CA LEU A 7 -7.96 -8.35 -6.57
C LEU A 7 -7.70 -9.86 -6.45
N SER A 8 -8.73 -10.62 -6.07
CA SER A 8 -8.68 -12.09 -6.02
C SER A 8 -8.40 -12.70 -7.39
N LEU A 9 -9.01 -12.15 -8.46
CA LEU A 9 -8.76 -12.58 -9.83
C LEU A 9 -7.32 -12.31 -10.26
N ALA A 10 -6.76 -11.15 -9.91
CA ALA A 10 -5.38 -10.79 -10.23
C ALA A 10 -4.38 -11.77 -9.58
N ILE A 11 -4.59 -12.14 -8.31
CA ILE A 11 -3.76 -13.14 -7.63
C ILE A 11 -3.86 -14.49 -8.35
N ARG A 12 -5.07 -14.90 -8.75
CA ARG A 12 -5.30 -16.17 -9.45
C ARG A 12 -4.68 -16.21 -10.84
N VAL A 13 -4.78 -15.13 -11.62
CA VAL A 13 -4.31 -15.06 -13.01
C VAL A 13 -2.80 -14.92 -13.09
N PHE A 14 -2.21 -14.05 -12.26
CA PHE A 14 -0.79 -13.72 -12.34
C PHE A 14 0.09 -14.53 -11.39
N GLY A 15 -0.51 -15.18 -10.39
CA GLY A 15 0.17 -16.03 -9.43
C GLY A 15 0.71 -15.26 -8.22
N GLN A 16 0.64 -15.92 -7.07
CA GLN A 16 1.00 -15.34 -5.76
C GLN A 16 2.44 -14.82 -5.69
N GLN A 17 3.41 -15.56 -6.24
CA GLN A 17 4.82 -15.14 -6.22
C GLN A 17 5.01 -13.84 -7.00
N LYS A 18 4.40 -13.74 -8.18
CA LYS A 18 4.49 -12.54 -8.99
C LYS A 18 3.85 -11.35 -8.28
N GLN A 19 2.68 -11.53 -7.65
CA GLN A 19 2.04 -10.44 -6.91
C GLN A 19 2.86 -9.93 -5.73
N ARG A 20 3.59 -10.81 -5.03
CA ARG A 20 4.53 -10.35 -3.98
C ARG A 20 5.68 -9.50 -4.56
N ILE A 21 6.16 -9.85 -5.75
CA ILE A 21 7.21 -9.07 -6.42
C ILE A 21 6.66 -7.70 -6.84
N VAL A 22 5.46 -7.66 -7.45
CA VAL A 22 4.79 -6.41 -7.81
C VAL A 22 4.59 -5.53 -6.57
N ALA A 23 4.18 -6.08 -5.43
CA ALA A 23 4.05 -5.31 -4.19
C ALA A 23 5.37 -4.67 -3.75
N ILE A 24 6.52 -5.33 -3.96
CA ILE A 24 7.85 -4.78 -3.68
C ILE A 24 8.19 -3.67 -4.68
N GLU A 25 7.84 -3.85 -5.95
CA GLU A 25 8.05 -2.87 -7.03
C GLU A 25 7.28 -1.57 -6.75
N GLU A 26 5.97 -1.64 -6.45
CA GLU A 26 5.15 -0.44 -6.17
C GLU A 26 5.62 0.30 -4.91
N LEU A 27 6.01 -0.43 -3.86
CA LEU A 27 6.63 0.18 -2.67
C LEU A 27 7.94 0.92 -3.02
N SER A 28 8.70 0.42 -3.99
CA SER A 28 9.96 1.04 -4.43
C SER A 28 9.71 2.28 -5.30
N GLU A 29 8.69 2.26 -6.16
CA GLU A 29 8.29 3.43 -6.95
C GLU A 29 7.70 4.53 -6.06
N LEU A 30 6.90 4.20 -5.04
CA LEU A 30 6.46 5.18 -4.03
C LEU A 30 7.64 5.84 -3.32
N GLN A 31 8.63 5.07 -2.86
CA GLN A 31 9.85 5.62 -2.25
C GLN A 31 10.56 6.62 -3.18
N LYS A 32 10.64 6.30 -4.47
CA LYS A 32 11.26 7.13 -5.49
C LYS A 32 10.45 8.39 -5.79
N ALA A 33 9.12 8.31 -5.82
CA ALA A 33 8.22 9.45 -5.99
C ALA A 33 8.36 10.44 -4.83
N LEU A 34 8.35 9.95 -3.58
CA LEU A 34 8.63 10.77 -2.39
C LEU A 34 9.99 11.46 -2.49
N CYS A 35 11.05 10.71 -2.86
CA CYS A 35 12.38 11.27 -3.05
C CYS A 35 12.46 12.34 -4.16
N LYS A 36 11.67 12.22 -5.23
CA LYS A 36 11.59 13.24 -6.30
C LYS A 36 10.90 14.50 -5.80
N PHE A 37 9.80 14.37 -5.05
CA PHE A 37 9.07 15.49 -4.47
C PHE A 37 9.94 16.29 -3.48
N GLU A 38 10.67 15.62 -2.60
CA GLU A 38 11.59 16.29 -1.66
C GLU A 38 12.70 17.09 -2.37
N ARG A 39 13.14 16.65 -3.56
CA ARG A 39 14.10 17.40 -4.38
C ARG A 39 13.46 18.57 -5.12
N ASN A 40 12.20 18.45 -5.52
CA ASN A 40 11.49 19.46 -6.28
C ASN A 40 9.97 19.34 -6.09
N GLN A 41 9.36 20.30 -5.40
CA GLN A 41 7.95 20.26 -5.04
C GLN A 41 7.07 20.81 -6.17
N THR A 42 6.83 19.99 -7.19
CA THR A 42 5.98 20.34 -8.34
C THR A 42 4.63 19.63 -8.29
N ASN A 43 3.64 20.19 -9.01
CA ASN A 43 2.33 19.56 -9.22
C ASN A 43 2.46 18.19 -9.92
N GLU A 44 3.50 17.99 -10.73
CA GLU A 44 3.78 16.70 -11.36
C GLU A 44 4.24 15.67 -10.32
N ASN A 45 5.16 16.05 -9.42
CA ASN A 45 5.69 15.12 -8.43
C ASN A 45 4.65 14.76 -7.35
N ILE A 46 3.75 15.68 -6.98
CA ILE A 46 2.63 15.34 -6.07
C ILE A 46 1.62 14.39 -6.74
N ASN A 47 1.35 14.55 -8.03
CA ASN A 47 0.49 13.61 -8.77
C ASN A 47 1.13 12.22 -8.85
N SER A 48 2.45 12.16 -9.07
CA SER A 48 3.19 10.89 -9.03
C SER A 48 3.08 10.23 -7.64
N ILE A 49 3.20 10.97 -6.54
CA ILE A 49 2.98 10.39 -5.19
C ILE A 49 1.57 9.80 -5.07
N ALA A 50 0.55 10.50 -5.55
CA ALA A 50 -0.83 10.02 -5.46
C ALA A 50 -1.07 8.72 -6.25
N GLU A 51 -0.48 8.61 -7.44
CA GLU A 51 -0.52 7.40 -8.27
C GLU A 51 0.14 6.22 -7.56
N GLU A 52 1.38 6.39 -7.09
CA GLU A 52 2.12 5.31 -6.42
C GLU A 52 1.49 4.91 -5.07
N ILE A 53 0.83 5.83 -4.36
CA ILE A 53 0.05 5.49 -3.16
C ILE A 53 -1.12 4.58 -3.53
N ALA A 54 -1.85 4.89 -4.60
CA ALA A 54 -2.98 4.06 -5.02
C ALA A 54 -2.53 2.66 -5.44
N ASP A 55 -1.41 2.54 -6.14
CA ASP A 55 -0.83 1.24 -6.52
C ASP A 55 -0.39 0.45 -5.27
N VAL A 56 0.26 1.11 -4.30
CA VAL A 56 0.60 0.48 -3.01
C VAL A 56 -0.65 0.05 -2.23
N GLU A 57 -1.72 0.86 -2.18
CA GLU A 57 -2.96 0.49 -1.51
C GLU A 57 -3.56 -0.79 -2.12
N ILE A 58 -3.65 -0.86 -3.45
CA ILE A 58 -4.11 -2.06 -4.18
C ILE A 58 -3.25 -3.28 -3.84
N MET A 59 -1.93 -3.11 -3.83
CA MET A 59 -1.02 -4.22 -3.54
C MET A 59 -1.08 -4.65 -2.07
N LEU A 60 -1.31 -3.74 -1.12
CA LEU A 60 -1.54 -4.09 0.28
C LEU A 60 -2.84 -4.87 0.45
N GLU A 61 -3.93 -4.47 -0.22
CA GLU A 61 -5.18 -5.24 -0.23
C GLU A 61 -4.96 -6.66 -0.78
N GLN A 62 -4.21 -6.81 -1.87
CA GLN A 62 -3.84 -8.13 -2.38
C GLN A 62 -3.01 -8.94 -1.38
N MET A 63 -2.07 -8.32 -0.64
CA MET A 63 -1.29 -9.03 0.37
C MET A 63 -2.17 -9.49 1.54
N LYS A 64 -3.10 -8.65 2.00
CA LYS A 64 -4.05 -9.04 3.07
C LYS A 64 -4.92 -10.23 2.64
N LEU A 65 -5.40 -10.23 1.39
CA LEU A 65 -6.16 -11.36 0.82
C LEU A 65 -5.29 -12.61 0.65
N LEU A 66 -4.07 -12.47 0.14
CA LEU A 66 -3.16 -13.59 -0.14
C LEU A 66 -2.78 -14.36 1.13
N TYR A 67 -2.61 -13.66 2.25
CA TYR A 67 -2.22 -14.24 3.53
C TYR A 67 -3.40 -14.48 4.49
N ASP A 68 -4.60 -14.04 4.15
CA ASP A 68 -5.80 -14.09 5.01
C ASP A 68 -5.59 -13.38 6.37
N ILE A 69 -5.08 -12.14 6.32
CA ILE A 69 -4.64 -11.37 7.51
C ILE A 69 -5.34 -10.02 7.69
N GLU A 70 -6.49 -9.80 7.06
CA GLU A 70 -7.22 -8.52 7.12
C GLU A 70 -7.46 -8.03 8.55
N GLU A 71 -8.04 -8.88 9.40
CA GLU A 71 -8.33 -8.56 10.80
C GLU A 71 -7.04 -8.34 11.61
N LEU A 72 -5.98 -9.10 11.30
CA LEU A 72 -4.70 -8.98 11.99
C LEU A 72 -4.04 -7.63 11.67
N VAL A 73 -4.09 -7.19 10.42
CA VAL A 73 -3.59 -5.87 10.00
C VAL A 73 -4.42 -4.75 10.62
N ARG A 74 -5.76 -4.88 10.65
CA ARG A 74 -6.65 -3.89 11.27
C ARG A 74 -6.32 -3.68 12.75
N ASN A 75 -6.20 -4.77 13.51
CA ASN A 75 -5.86 -4.70 14.94
C ASN A 75 -4.49 -4.07 15.17
N ASN A 76 -3.48 -4.42 14.35
CA ASN A 76 -2.16 -3.81 14.42
C ASN A 76 -2.19 -2.31 14.09
N LYS A 77 -2.99 -1.88 13.11
CA LYS A 77 -3.14 -0.46 12.75
C LYS A 77 -3.78 0.31 13.90
N GLN A 78 -4.83 -0.22 14.52
CA GLN A 78 -5.49 0.40 15.67
C GLN A 78 -4.52 0.60 16.83
N HIS A 79 -3.84 -0.45 17.30
CA HIS A 79 -2.87 -0.33 18.40
C HIS A 79 -1.74 0.66 18.11
N LYS A 80 -1.29 0.75 16.86
CA LYS A 80 -0.25 1.71 16.46
C LYS A 80 -0.76 3.15 16.49
N LEU A 81 -2.01 3.38 16.13
CA LEU A 81 -2.64 4.70 16.18
C LEU A 81 -2.89 5.13 17.62
N GLU A 82 -3.41 4.24 18.47
CA GLU A 82 -3.58 4.49 19.91
C GLU A 82 -2.26 4.90 20.56
N ARG A 83 -1.18 4.16 20.28
CA ARG A 83 0.16 4.52 20.75
C ARG A 83 0.67 5.86 20.21
N LEU A 84 0.32 6.22 18.97
CA LEU A 84 0.74 7.49 18.40
C LEU A 84 0.01 8.66 19.07
N ASP A 85 -1.28 8.48 19.36
CA ASP A 85 -2.12 9.44 20.08
C ASP A 85 -1.55 9.72 21.47
N GLU A 86 -1.21 8.67 22.24
CA GLU A 86 -0.55 8.77 23.54
C GLU A 86 0.75 9.59 23.48
N ILE A 87 1.56 9.45 22.43
CA ILE A 87 2.82 10.20 22.25
C ILE A 87 2.57 11.68 21.91
N LEU A 88 1.48 11.98 21.20
CA LEU A 88 1.16 13.36 20.80
C LEU A 88 0.48 14.16 21.91
N GLU A 89 -0.13 13.48 22.89
CA GLU A 89 -0.73 14.09 24.08
C GLU A 89 0.27 14.38 25.22
N GLU A 90 1.52 13.91 25.11
CA GLU A 90 2.65 14.25 25.99
C GLU A 90 3.37 15.55 25.58
#